data_AF-A0AAJ0DR17-F1
#
_entry.id   AF-A0AAJ0DR17-F1
#
_cell.length_a   1.000
_cell.length_b   1.000
_cell.length_c   1.000
_cell.angle_alpha   90.00
_cell.angle_beta   90.00
_cell.angle_gamma   90.00
#
_symmetry.space_group_name_H-M   'P 1'
#
loop_
_entity.id
_entity.type
_entity.pdbx_description
1 polymer ?
#
loop_
_entity_poly.entity_id
_entity_poly.type
_entity_poly.pdbx_seq_one_letter_code
_entity_poly.pdbx_strand_id
1 'polypeptide(L)'
;MASAGHITPNMSAISKSRSELRRPSRRWHLKDRRWKAVNQKEPERTFTQYDVHVETPSYDDEVYENNLTHNEWTKDETDYLMSVYREANGKWPIIVDRYDYEGSTRSMEDLKSRFYTVSATVLRLQTPISSMTASDFTLYETLSKFNPKQEASRKQLAEGHLYRGRHEVDEESVLLNELQRIMLQQATIENEREDLRRRLDYPRANTNGYQYNSSSALTQLWQQLLATDRMKKNQRLRPTGHPGFDGFNSSTSARPRDSNAGLDTNLPSRRGTRDSLPSATPQNSLPVDLSAAEMVRFGVVQNQDKLPSGVTFASDRLTKPRVAKSTVQTDKIATILQHAGVPELIPLPTPAVIEQFESIMAKVHTLLDIRKLAEKEEQELKVLS
;
A
#
# COMPACT_ATOMS: atom_id res chain seq x y z
N MET A 1 -65.21 -7.47 82.82
CA MET A 1 -65.71 -8.45 81.82
C MET A 1 -64.82 -8.37 80.59
N ALA A 2 -64.75 -9.49 79.88
CA ALA A 2 -63.80 -9.83 78.84
C ALA A 2 -63.75 -8.91 77.60
N SER A 3 -62.53 -8.84 77.03
CA SER A 3 -62.14 -9.05 75.62
C SER A 3 -62.89 -8.36 74.47
N ALA A 4 -62.13 -7.58 73.69
CA ALA A 4 -61.80 -7.76 72.25
C ALA A 4 -61.34 -6.38 71.73
N GLY A 5 -60.22 -6.15 71.05
CA GLY A 5 -59.41 -6.97 70.15
C GLY A 5 -59.16 -6.11 68.91
N HIS A 6 -58.01 -5.43 68.81
CA HIS A 6 -57.60 -4.75 67.58
C HIS A 6 -56.13 -5.02 67.29
N ILE A 7 -55.90 -5.51 66.07
CA ILE A 7 -54.64 -6.06 65.56
C ILE A 7 -53.87 -4.92 64.87
N THR A 8 -52.61 -4.73 65.24
CA THR A 8 -51.65 -3.95 64.44
C THR A 8 -50.41 -4.81 64.17
N PRO A 9 -49.92 -4.92 62.92
CA PRO A 9 -48.73 -5.69 62.60
C PRO A 9 -47.45 -4.88 62.91
N ASN A 10 -46.51 -5.58 63.54
CA ASN A 10 -45.18 -5.14 63.94
C ASN A 10 -44.27 -4.95 62.72
N MET A 11 -43.78 -3.73 62.49
CA MET A 11 -42.64 -3.47 61.59
C MET A 11 -41.38 -3.23 62.43
N SER A 12 -40.61 -4.30 62.66
CA SER A 12 -39.26 -4.19 63.21
C SER A 12 -38.26 -3.84 62.11
N ALA A 13 -37.61 -2.69 62.28
CA ALA A 13 -36.58 -2.14 61.42
C ALA A 13 -35.39 -3.10 61.21
N ILE A 14 -34.99 -3.28 59.94
CA ILE A 14 -33.74 -3.93 59.57
C ILE A 14 -32.70 -2.83 59.31
N SER A 15 -31.77 -2.67 60.24
CA SER A 15 -30.55 -1.88 60.08
C SER A 15 -29.68 -2.50 58.97
N LYS A 16 -29.52 -1.80 57.84
CA LYS A 16 -28.57 -2.18 56.79
C LYS A 16 -27.24 -1.48 57.05
N SER A 17 -26.25 -2.21 57.55
CA SER A 17 -24.85 -1.77 57.51
C SER A 17 -24.31 -1.93 56.09
N ARG A 18 -24.00 -0.82 55.42
CA ARG A 18 -23.29 -0.80 54.14
C ARG A 18 -21.79 -0.81 54.43
N SER A 19 -21.17 -1.98 54.35
CA SER A 19 -19.72 -2.09 54.27
C SER A 19 -19.29 -1.84 52.82
N GLU A 20 -18.75 -0.65 52.55
CA GLU A 20 -18.02 -0.35 51.32
C GLU A 20 -16.63 -0.95 51.43
N LEU A 21 -16.46 -2.15 50.87
CA LEU A 21 -15.15 -2.75 50.65
C LEU A 21 -15.00 -3.07 49.17
N ARG A 22 -14.19 -2.21 48.52
CA ARG A 22 -13.36 -2.40 47.33
C ARG A 22 -13.92 -3.37 46.29
N ARG A 23 -14.52 -2.81 45.22
CA ARG A 23 -15.06 -3.56 44.08
C ARG A 23 -13.92 -4.34 43.41
N PRO A 24 -13.86 -5.68 43.53
CA PRO A 24 -12.95 -6.47 42.73
C PRO A 24 -13.50 -6.46 41.31
N SER A 25 -12.64 -6.16 40.34
CA SER A 25 -12.95 -6.20 38.91
C SER A 25 -13.84 -7.40 38.59
N ARG A 26 -15.00 -7.11 37.97
CA ARG A 26 -16.02 -8.10 37.64
C ARG A 26 -15.46 -9.05 36.60
N ARG A 27 -14.80 -10.12 37.06
CA ARG A 27 -14.60 -11.34 36.26
C ARG A 27 -15.99 -11.82 35.87
N TRP A 28 -16.30 -11.79 34.59
CA TRP A 28 -17.59 -12.20 34.05
C TRP A 28 -17.83 -13.67 34.39
N HIS A 29 -18.51 -13.93 35.51
CA HIS A 29 -19.03 -15.26 35.81
C HIS A 29 -20.33 -15.44 35.04
N LEU A 30 -20.22 -15.57 33.72
CA LEU A 30 -21.37 -16.02 32.93
C LEU A 30 -21.61 -17.49 33.31
N LYS A 31 -22.59 -17.70 34.20
CA LYS A 31 -23.05 -19.04 34.54
C LYS A 31 -23.81 -19.58 33.32
N ASP A 32 -23.08 -20.20 32.41
CA ASP A 32 -23.66 -20.88 31.25
C ASP A 32 -24.55 -22.03 31.73
N ARG A 33 -25.86 -21.78 31.80
CA ARG A 33 -26.87 -22.82 32.01
C ARG A 33 -27.21 -23.43 30.65
N ARG A 34 -26.39 -24.36 30.18
CA ARG A 34 -26.71 -25.18 29.01
C ARG A 34 -27.49 -26.41 29.43
N TRP A 35 -28.54 -26.73 28.67
CA TRP A 35 -29.25 -28.00 28.79
C TRP A 35 -28.29 -29.12 28.37
N LYS A 36 -27.97 -30.04 29.28
CA LYS A 36 -27.16 -31.23 29.00
C LYS A 36 -28.05 -32.47 29.07
N ALA A 37 -27.89 -33.38 28.11
CA ALA A 37 -28.53 -34.69 28.17
C ALA A 37 -27.88 -35.54 29.27
N VAL A 38 -28.70 -36.27 30.04
CA VAL A 38 -28.31 -36.96 31.29
C VAL A 38 -27.18 -38.02 31.11
N ASN A 39 -26.92 -38.47 29.87
CA ASN A 39 -25.92 -39.50 29.54
C ASN A 39 -24.76 -39.02 28.65
N GLN A 40 -24.56 -37.72 28.44
CA GLN A 40 -23.39 -37.23 27.70
C GLN A 40 -22.16 -37.15 28.60
N LYS A 41 -21.14 -37.98 28.30
CA LYS A 41 -19.75 -37.71 28.73
C LYS A 41 -19.40 -36.29 28.28
N GLU A 42 -18.85 -35.49 29.19
CA GLU A 42 -18.48 -34.11 28.87
C GLU A 42 -17.59 -34.12 27.62
N PRO A 43 -17.99 -33.46 26.51
CA PRO A 43 -17.01 -33.18 25.48
C PRO A 43 -15.95 -32.31 26.15
N GLU A 44 -14.69 -32.75 26.14
CA GLU A 44 -13.56 -31.90 26.51
C GLU A 44 -13.78 -30.55 25.86
N ARG A 45 -13.76 -29.48 26.67
CA ARG A 45 -14.15 -28.14 26.22
C ARG A 45 -13.35 -27.76 24.98
N THR A 46 -13.93 -27.94 23.80
CA THR A 46 -13.26 -27.80 22.48
C THR A 46 -12.83 -26.38 22.15
N PHE A 47 -13.12 -25.41 23.02
CA PHE A 47 -12.80 -24.01 22.86
C PHE A 47 -11.62 -23.53 23.70
N THR A 48 -11.08 -24.35 24.63
CA THR A 48 -9.89 -23.97 25.41
C THR A 48 -8.67 -23.76 24.52
N GLN A 49 -8.58 -24.47 23.40
CA GLN A 49 -7.52 -24.27 22.41
C GLN A 49 -7.56 -22.87 21.75
N TYR A 50 -8.68 -22.15 21.83
CA TYR A 50 -8.82 -20.79 21.28
C TYR A 50 -8.69 -19.70 22.35
N ASP A 51 -8.44 -20.05 23.61
CA ASP A 51 -8.24 -19.10 24.70
C ASP A 51 -6.79 -18.58 24.69
N VAL A 52 -6.51 -17.73 23.69
CA VAL A 52 -5.19 -17.11 23.50
C VAL A 52 -5.07 -15.92 24.44
N HIS A 53 -4.22 -16.06 25.46
CA HIS A 53 -3.88 -14.97 26.36
C HIS A 53 -2.71 -14.15 25.82
N VAL A 54 -2.84 -12.82 25.91
CA VAL A 54 -1.75 -11.90 25.56
C VAL A 54 -0.75 -11.84 26.70
N GLU A 55 0.53 -12.02 26.38
CA GLU A 55 1.61 -11.85 27.34
C GLU A 55 1.66 -10.40 27.82
N THR A 56 1.48 -10.20 29.13
CA THR A 56 1.51 -8.88 29.77
C THR A 56 2.81 -8.77 30.54
N PRO A 57 3.62 -7.70 30.34
CA PRO A 57 4.85 -7.50 31.10
C PRO A 57 4.58 -7.46 32.61
N SER A 58 5.31 -8.27 33.37
CA SER A 58 5.34 -8.22 34.84
C SER A 58 6.62 -7.54 35.29
N TYR A 59 6.50 -6.61 36.24
CA TYR A 59 7.64 -5.92 36.84
C TYR A 59 7.53 -5.95 38.37
N ASP A 60 8.68 -5.91 39.03
CA ASP A 60 8.77 -5.80 40.49
C ASP A 60 8.77 -4.33 40.93
N ASP A 61 8.48 -4.12 42.21
CA ASP A 61 8.43 -2.80 42.84
C ASP A 61 9.76 -2.04 42.69
N GLU A 62 10.89 -2.74 42.85
CA GLU A 62 12.23 -2.17 42.69
C GLU A 62 12.52 -1.74 41.25
N VAL A 63 12.00 -2.49 40.27
CA VAL A 63 12.13 -2.15 38.85
C VAL A 63 11.33 -0.89 38.54
N TYR A 64 10.14 -0.76 39.15
CA TYR A 64 9.28 0.40 38.97
C TYR A 64 9.93 1.69 39.45
N GLU A 65 10.46 1.70 40.69
CA GLU A 65 11.08 2.88 41.29
C GLU A 65 12.33 3.33 40.53
N ASN A 66 13.10 2.39 39.97
CA ASN A 66 14.35 2.72 39.27
C ASN A 66 14.15 3.13 37.81
N ASN A 67 13.16 2.57 37.10
CA ASN A 67 13.07 2.69 35.64
C ASN A 67 11.71 3.17 35.11
N LEU A 68 10.63 3.10 35.89
CA LEU A 68 9.26 3.32 35.42
C LEU A 68 8.57 4.54 36.04
N THR A 69 9.26 5.31 36.89
CA THR A 69 8.73 6.54 37.48
C THR A 69 8.36 7.56 36.41
N HIS A 70 7.21 8.21 36.57
CA HIS A 70 6.71 9.20 35.62
C HIS A 70 5.94 10.30 36.36
N ASN A 71 6.01 11.53 35.85
CA ASN A 71 5.43 12.70 36.53
C ASN A 71 3.91 12.67 36.59
N GLU A 72 3.27 12.18 35.54
CA GLU A 72 1.80 12.14 35.43
C GLU A 72 1.16 10.80 35.82
N TRP A 73 1.96 9.78 36.13
CA TRP A 73 1.44 8.42 36.37
C TRP A 73 1.91 7.90 37.72
N THR A 74 0.94 7.44 38.52
CA THR A 74 1.24 6.75 39.77
C THR A 74 1.52 5.27 39.52
N LYS A 75 2.16 4.61 40.48
CA LYS A 75 2.39 3.16 40.44
C LYS A 75 1.06 2.41 40.42
N ASP A 76 0.16 2.78 41.34
CA ASP A 76 -1.17 2.17 41.44
C ASP A 76 -1.99 2.32 40.15
N GLU A 77 -1.90 3.47 39.47
CA GLU A 77 -2.56 3.70 38.17
C GLU A 77 -1.93 2.84 37.05
N THR A 78 -0.61 2.66 37.08
CA THR A 78 0.10 1.81 36.10
C THR A 78 -0.23 0.32 36.32
N ASP A 79 -0.27 -0.13 37.57
CA ASP A 79 -0.65 -1.49 37.95
C ASP A 79 -2.13 -1.77 37.57
N TYR A 80 -2.99 -0.78 37.77
CA TYR A 80 -4.39 -0.84 37.33
C TYR A 80 -4.47 -1.01 35.81
N LEU A 81 -3.75 -0.20 35.03
CA LEU A 81 -3.69 -0.34 33.58
C LEU A 81 -3.25 -1.74 33.13
N MET A 82 -2.21 -2.31 33.77
CA MET A 82 -1.75 -3.67 33.46
C MET A 82 -2.81 -4.73 33.78
N SER A 83 -3.54 -4.57 34.88
CA SER A 83 -4.64 -5.48 35.24
C SER A 83 -5.79 -5.42 34.23
N VAL A 84 -6.19 -4.21 33.81
CA VAL A 84 -7.27 -4.01 32.83
C VAL A 84 -6.85 -4.54 31.45
N TYR A 85 -5.59 -4.32 31.04
CA TYR A 85 -5.06 -4.85 29.79
C TYR A 85 -5.13 -6.38 29.74
N ARG A 86 -4.74 -7.04 30.84
CA ARG A 86 -4.82 -8.50 30.99
C ARG A 86 -6.26 -9.00 30.93
N GLU A 87 -7.19 -8.33 31.63
CA GLU A 87 -8.61 -8.72 31.61
C GLU A 87 -9.27 -8.53 30.25
N ALA A 88 -8.86 -7.50 29.50
CA ALA A 88 -9.40 -7.19 28.18
C ALA A 88 -8.70 -7.95 27.03
N ASN A 89 -7.74 -8.82 27.34
CA ASN A 89 -6.91 -9.55 26.36
C ASN A 89 -6.28 -8.61 25.30
N GLY A 90 -5.78 -7.45 25.73
CA GLY A 90 -5.12 -6.47 24.84
C GLY A 90 -6.03 -5.72 23.86
N LYS A 91 -7.35 -5.82 24.01
CA LYS A 91 -8.31 -5.12 23.14
C LYS A 91 -8.50 -3.66 23.56
N TRP A 92 -7.75 -2.76 22.94
CA TRP A 92 -7.77 -1.32 23.24
C TRP A 92 -9.14 -0.65 23.35
N PRO A 93 -10.13 -0.91 22.45
CA PRO A 93 -11.47 -0.32 22.60
C PRO A 93 -12.16 -0.71 23.91
N ILE A 94 -11.98 -1.96 24.34
CA ILE A 94 -12.56 -2.48 25.60
C ILE A 94 -11.80 -1.92 26.80
N ILE A 95 -10.47 -1.80 26.69
CA ILE A 95 -9.65 -1.21 27.75
C ILE A 95 -10.12 0.21 28.02
N VAL A 96 -10.25 1.05 26.98
CA VAL A 96 -10.69 2.44 27.13
C VAL A 96 -12.09 2.54 27.70
N ASP A 97 -13.02 1.70 27.26
CA ASP A 97 -14.39 1.66 27.78
C ASP A 97 -14.46 1.25 29.27
N ARG A 98 -13.57 0.35 29.70
CA ARG A 98 -13.52 -0.15 31.09
C ARG A 98 -12.57 0.64 31.99
N TYR A 99 -11.75 1.52 31.44
CA TYR A 99 -10.74 2.24 32.20
C TYR A 99 -11.39 3.38 32.98
N ASP A 100 -11.71 3.09 34.23
CA ASP A 100 -12.24 4.05 35.19
C ASP A 100 -11.27 4.10 36.39
N TYR A 101 -10.38 5.09 36.38
CA TYR A 101 -9.46 5.36 37.49
C TYR A 101 -9.82 6.70 38.12
N GLU A 102 -9.94 6.71 39.45
CA GLU A 102 -10.43 7.88 40.18
C GLU A 102 -9.53 9.11 39.94
N GLY A 103 -10.12 10.17 39.38
CA GLY A 103 -9.44 11.44 39.15
C GLY A 103 -8.61 11.55 37.88
N SER A 104 -8.65 10.55 36.98
CA SER A 104 -7.85 10.52 35.75
C SER A 104 -8.71 10.13 34.54
N THR A 105 -9.01 11.09 33.66
CA THR A 105 -9.62 10.81 32.34
C THR A 105 -8.52 10.79 31.29
N ARG A 106 -8.19 9.61 30.75
CA ARG A 106 -7.11 9.44 29.78
C ARG A 106 -7.63 9.11 28.40
N SER A 107 -6.93 9.61 27.37
CA SER A 107 -7.20 9.21 25.99
C SER A 107 -6.67 7.81 25.72
N MET A 108 -7.16 7.16 24.65
CA MET A 108 -6.67 5.84 24.24
C MET A 108 -5.16 5.84 23.97
N GLU A 109 -4.67 6.94 23.41
CA GLU A 109 -3.30 7.16 22.98
C GLU A 109 -2.38 7.35 24.20
N ASP A 110 -2.87 7.98 25.27
CA ASP A 110 -2.13 8.12 26.54
C ASP A 110 -2.00 6.79 27.28
N LEU A 111 -3.07 5.97 27.32
CA LEU A 111 -3.00 4.63 27.90
C LEU A 111 -1.99 3.75 27.14
N LYS A 112 -2.00 3.85 25.80
CA LYS A 112 -1.03 3.17 24.93
C LYS A 112 0.40 3.62 25.19
N SER A 113 0.64 4.93 25.27
CA SER A 113 1.98 5.46 25.47
C SER A 113 2.62 4.96 26.77
N ARG A 114 1.83 4.93 27.86
CA ARG A 114 2.29 4.40 29.14
C ARG A 114 2.57 2.90 29.06
N PHE A 115 1.63 2.11 28.54
CA PHE A 115 1.79 0.66 28.39
C PHE A 115 3.02 0.31 27.54
N TYR A 116 3.20 0.97 26.40
CA TYR A 116 4.33 0.70 25.51
C TYR A 116 5.67 1.08 26.13
N THR A 117 5.73 2.22 26.84
CA THR A 117 6.94 2.62 27.57
C THR A 117 7.34 1.59 28.62
N VAL A 118 6.37 1.09 29.41
CA VAL A 118 6.62 0.06 30.42
C VAL A 118 7.01 -1.27 29.76
N SER A 119 6.33 -1.67 28.68
CA SER A 119 6.69 -2.91 27.97
C SER A 119 8.09 -2.86 27.35
N ALA A 120 8.49 -1.73 26.74
CA ALA A 120 9.80 -1.56 26.15
C ALA A 120 10.92 -1.59 27.20
N THR A 121 10.70 -0.96 28.35
CA THR A 121 11.66 -0.93 29.46
C THR A 121 11.80 -2.30 30.12
N VAL A 122 10.70 -3.02 30.38
CA VAL A 122 10.74 -4.40 30.89
C VAL A 122 11.47 -5.32 29.91
N LEU A 123 11.16 -5.22 28.61
CA LEU A 123 11.79 -6.03 27.58
C LEU A 123 13.31 -5.79 27.50
N ARG A 124 13.74 -4.53 27.61
CA ARG A 124 15.17 -4.15 27.65
C ARG A 124 15.89 -4.72 28.88
N LEU A 125 15.22 -4.79 30.03
CA LEU A 125 15.80 -5.30 31.27
C LEU A 125 15.88 -6.84 31.28
N GLN A 126 14.85 -7.51 30.77
CA GLN A 126 14.83 -8.97 30.67
C GLN A 126 15.82 -9.48 29.62
N THR A 127 15.88 -8.81 28.47
CA THR A 127 16.80 -9.14 27.37
C THR A 127 17.58 -7.89 26.98
N PRO A 128 18.84 -7.75 27.43
CA PRO A 128 19.70 -6.65 27.02
C PRO A 128 19.83 -6.58 25.49
N ILE A 129 19.94 -5.37 24.95
CA ILE A 129 19.96 -5.11 23.49
C ILE A 129 21.02 -5.96 22.76
N SER A 130 22.18 -6.18 23.40
CA SER A 130 23.27 -6.98 22.84
C SER A 130 22.95 -8.46 22.65
N SER A 131 21.94 -8.98 23.33
CA SER A 131 21.52 -10.39 23.30
C SER A 131 20.10 -10.59 22.78
N MET A 132 19.44 -9.55 22.24
CA MET A 132 18.08 -9.68 21.72
C MET A 132 18.05 -10.43 20.39
N THR A 133 16.98 -11.20 20.16
CA THR A 133 16.68 -11.75 18.84
C THR A 133 16.24 -10.64 17.89
N ALA A 134 16.29 -10.90 16.58
CA ALA A 134 15.86 -9.92 15.57
C ALA A 134 14.38 -9.51 15.76
N SER A 135 13.49 -10.45 16.09
CA SER A 135 12.09 -10.17 16.36
C SER A 135 11.91 -9.30 17.61
N ASP A 136 12.61 -9.62 18.70
CA ASP A 136 12.46 -8.87 19.96
C ASP A 136 13.02 -7.45 19.83
N PHE A 137 14.09 -7.28 19.06
CA PHE A 137 14.63 -5.96 18.74
C PHE A 137 13.65 -5.13 17.92
N THR A 138 13.01 -5.72 16.90
CA THR A 138 11.98 -5.01 16.12
C THR A 138 10.79 -4.61 17.01
N LEU A 139 10.35 -5.49 17.91
CA LEU A 139 9.30 -5.19 18.87
C LEU A 139 9.71 -4.01 19.77
N TYR A 140 10.89 -4.09 20.40
CA TYR A 140 11.43 -3.00 21.23
C TYR A 140 11.49 -1.67 20.48
N GLU A 141 11.95 -1.68 19.24
CA GLU A 141 12.02 -0.49 18.39
C GLU A 141 10.63 0.09 18.11
N THR A 142 9.65 -0.75 17.78
CA THR A 142 8.27 -0.28 17.54
C THR A 142 7.63 0.30 18.81
N LEU A 143 7.82 -0.33 19.96
CA LEU A 143 7.28 0.13 21.25
C LEU A 143 7.92 1.45 21.69
N SER A 144 9.24 1.57 21.52
CA SER A 144 10.01 2.75 21.94
C SER A 144 9.74 3.99 21.08
N LYS A 145 9.38 3.79 19.81
CA LYS A 145 9.10 4.88 18.85
C LYS A 145 7.65 5.36 18.87
N PHE A 146 6.79 4.76 19.68
CA PHE A 146 5.38 5.14 19.74
C PHE A 146 5.22 6.60 20.18
N ASN A 147 4.50 7.39 19.39
CA ASN A 147 4.23 8.79 19.69
C ASN A 147 2.70 9.03 19.78
N PRO A 148 2.17 9.39 20.97
CA PRO A 148 0.73 9.56 21.16
C PRO A 148 0.14 10.69 20.31
N LYS A 149 0.88 11.79 20.08
CA LYS A 149 0.39 12.93 19.26
C LYS A 149 0.27 12.56 17.79
N GLN A 150 1.24 11.80 17.28
CA GLN A 150 1.21 11.32 15.90
C GLN A 150 0.12 10.27 15.69
N GLU A 151 -0.12 9.43 16.69
CA GLU A 151 -1.21 8.45 16.63
C GLU A 151 -2.59 9.13 16.68
N ALA A 152 -2.74 10.16 17.51
CA ALA A 152 -3.96 10.97 17.56
C ALA A 152 -4.24 11.68 16.23
N SER A 153 -3.23 12.30 15.60
CA SER A 153 -3.40 12.93 14.29
C SER A 153 -3.71 11.90 13.19
N ARG A 154 -3.07 10.72 13.24
CA ARG A 154 -3.36 9.61 12.32
C ARG A 154 -4.81 9.12 12.46
N LYS A 155 -5.29 8.98 13.69
CA LYS A 155 -6.68 8.61 13.98
C LYS A 155 -7.66 9.66 13.47
N GLN A 156 -7.38 10.94 13.68
CA GLN A 156 -8.21 12.04 13.18
C GLN A 156 -8.29 12.04 11.64
N LEU A 157 -7.18 11.79 10.94
CA LEU A 157 -7.17 11.66 9.48
C LEU A 157 -7.99 10.44 9.03
N ALA A 158 -7.82 9.29 9.68
CA ALA A 158 -8.58 8.09 9.36
C ALA A 158 -10.09 8.27 9.61
N GLU A 159 -10.46 8.98 10.67
CA GLU A 159 -11.84 9.36 10.96
C GLU A 159 -12.40 10.28 9.87
N GLY A 160 -11.64 11.28 9.44
CA GLY A 160 -12.01 12.14 8.30
C GLY A 160 -12.25 11.32 7.03
N HIS A 161 -11.38 10.36 6.72
CA HIS A 161 -11.56 9.47 5.58
C HIS A 161 -12.77 8.54 5.70
N LEU A 162 -13.09 8.08 6.92
CA LEU A 162 -14.23 7.21 7.16
C LEU A 162 -15.56 7.91 6.87
N TYR A 163 -15.66 9.20 7.23
CA TYR A 163 -16.86 10.01 7.05
C TYR A 163 -16.85 10.87 5.78
N ARG A 164 -15.85 10.69 4.91
CA ARG A 164 -15.72 11.45 3.65
C ARG A 164 -16.89 11.17 2.70
N GLY A 165 -17.52 12.24 2.21
CA GLY A 165 -18.64 12.16 1.26
C GLY A 165 -18.16 11.89 -0.17
N ARG A 166 -19.00 11.25 -1.01
CA ARG A 166 -18.67 11.06 -2.45
C ARG A 166 -18.50 12.38 -3.19
N HIS A 167 -19.35 13.37 -2.91
CA HIS A 167 -19.26 14.70 -3.52
C HIS A 167 -17.94 15.41 -3.19
N GLU A 168 -17.53 15.33 -1.92
CA GLU A 168 -16.25 15.88 -1.44
C GLU A 168 -15.06 15.20 -2.13
N VAL A 169 -15.14 13.89 -2.40
CA VAL A 169 -14.12 13.16 -3.17
C VAL A 169 -14.00 13.71 -4.59
N ASP A 170 -15.14 13.90 -5.26
CA ASP A 170 -15.16 14.40 -6.64
C ASP A 170 -14.61 15.82 -6.71
N GLU A 171 -15.02 16.70 -5.80
CA GLU A 171 -14.50 18.08 -5.69
C GLU A 171 -13.00 18.11 -5.42
N GLU A 172 -12.51 17.35 -4.45
CA GLU A 172 -11.07 17.27 -4.15
C GLU A 172 -10.28 16.72 -5.34
N SER A 173 -10.83 15.77 -6.10
CA SER A 173 -10.19 15.25 -7.30
C SER A 173 -10.08 16.30 -8.40
N VAL A 174 -11.11 17.14 -8.58
CA VAL A 174 -11.09 18.26 -9.53
C VAL A 174 -10.07 19.30 -9.08
N LEU A 175 -10.05 19.65 -7.80
CA LEU A 175 -9.08 20.59 -7.22
C LEU A 175 -7.63 20.10 -7.38
N LEU A 176 -7.37 18.81 -7.18
CA LEU A 176 -6.04 18.23 -7.39
C LEU A 176 -5.61 18.28 -8.86
N ASN A 177 -6.52 18.00 -9.79
CA ASN A 177 -6.24 18.12 -11.22
C ASN A 177 -5.94 19.57 -11.62
N GLU A 178 -6.71 20.53 -11.13
CA GLU A 178 -6.45 21.96 -11.38
C GLU A 178 -5.14 22.42 -10.73
N LEU A 179 -4.83 21.97 -9.52
CA LEU A 179 -3.54 22.25 -8.86
C LEU A 179 -2.38 21.71 -9.70
N GLN A 180 -2.47 20.47 -10.17
CA GLN A 180 -1.45 19.88 -11.04
C GLN A 180 -1.30 20.67 -12.33
N ARG A 181 -2.41 21.11 -12.94
CA ARG A 181 -2.40 21.97 -14.12
C ARG A 181 -1.70 23.30 -13.86
N ILE A 182 -1.99 23.96 -12.74
CA ILE A 182 -1.32 25.20 -12.32
C ILE A 182 0.18 24.97 -12.10
N MET A 183 0.56 23.86 -11.44
CA MET A 183 1.96 23.52 -11.21
C MET A 183 2.73 23.30 -12.52
N LEU A 184 2.13 22.59 -13.48
CA LEU A 184 2.72 22.38 -14.80
C LEU A 184 2.86 23.70 -15.55
N GLN A 185 1.83 24.54 -15.54
CA GLN A 185 1.87 25.87 -16.15
C GLN A 185 2.96 26.75 -15.51
N GLN A 186 3.09 26.72 -14.18
CA GLN A 186 4.13 27.47 -13.47
C GLN A 186 5.53 26.99 -13.87
N ALA A 187 5.73 25.69 -14.03
CA ALA A 187 7.00 25.14 -14.51
C ALA A 187 7.29 25.54 -15.96
N THR A 188 6.28 25.57 -16.83
CA THR A 188 6.42 26.07 -18.20
C THR A 188 6.82 27.53 -18.23
N ILE A 189 6.15 28.39 -17.45
CA ILE A 189 6.46 29.82 -17.36
C ILE A 189 7.87 30.04 -16.81
N GLU A 190 8.30 29.29 -15.78
CA GLU A 190 9.67 29.44 -15.26
C GLU A 190 10.71 28.99 -16.29
N ASN A 191 10.45 27.95 -17.07
CA ASN A 191 11.35 27.53 -18.15
C ASN A 191 11.40 28.57 -19.28
N GLU A 192 10.25 29.14 -19.69
CA GLU A 192 10.21 30.24 -20.66
C GLU A 192 10.96 31.47 -20.15
N ARG A 193 10.80 31.80 -18.86
CA ARG A 193 11.50 32.90 -18.20
C ARG A 193 13.00 32.63 -18.13
N GLU A 194 13.41 31.41 -17.81
CA GLU A 194 14.81 30.99 -17.82
C GLU A 194 15.40 31.08 -19.23
N ASP A 195 14.68 30.64 -20.25
CA ASP A 195 15.10 30.75 -21.65
C ASP A 195 15.20 32.19 -22.11
N LEU A 196 14.26 33.06 -21.70
CA LEU A 196 14.36 34.50 -21.93
C LEU A 196 15.57 35.11 -21.22
N ARG A 197 15.81 34.76 -19.95
CA ARG A 197 17.03 35.18 -19.22
C ARG A 197 18.29 34.71 -19.94
N ARG A 198 18.34 33.46 -20.41
CA ARG A 198 19.46 32.90 -21.19
C ARG A 198 19.62 33.52 -22.59
N ARG A 199 18.54 34.05 -23.18
CA ARG A 199 18.60 34.78 -24.47
C ARG A 199 19.02 36.24 -24.26
N LEU A 200 18.57 36.86 -23.16
CA LEU A 200 18.90 38.22 -22.78
C LEU A 200 20.30 38.33 -22.15
N ASP A 201 20.82 37.25 -21.56
CA ASP A 201 22.24 37.07 -21.23
C ASP A 201 23.03 36.86 -22.53
N TYR A 202 23.19 37.94 -23.28
CA TYR A 202 24.32 38.07 -24.19
C TYR A 202 25.53 38.52 -23.37
N PRO A 203 26.73 37.95 -23.59
CA PRO A 203 27.93 38.52 -23.00
C PRO A 203 28.02 39.97 -23.46
N ARG A 204 27.80 40.92 -22.55
CA ARG A 204 28.13 42.32 -22.82
C ARG A 204 29.62 42.34 -23.10
N ALA A 205 30.00 42.63 -24.33
CA ALA A 205 31.39 42.77 -24.71
C ALA A 205 31.97 43.92 -23.87
N ASN A 206 32.70 43.57 -22.81
CA ASN A 206 33.47 44.55 -22.03
C ASN A 206 34.84 44.80 -22.68
N THR A 207 34.95 44.53 -23.99
CA THR A 207 36.18 44.64 -24.77
C THR A 207 36.02 45.77 -25.77
N ASN A 208 36.94 46.73 -25.70
CA ASN A 208 37.04 47.81 -26.67
C ASN A 208 37.25 47.21 -28.07
N GLY A 209 36.38 47.56 -29.03
CA GLY A 209 36.32 46.96 -30.39
C GLY A 209 37.57 47.08 -31.25
N TYR A 210 38.62 47.73 -30.75
CA TYR A 210 39.90 47.93 -31.43
C TYR A 210 40.82 46.69 -31.41
N GLN A 211 40.51 45.65 -30.65
CA GLN A 211 41.35 44.43 -30.57
C GLN A 211 41.12 43.40 -31.71
N TYR A 212 40.09 43.58 -32.56
CA TYR A 212 39.73 42.63 -33.62
C TYR A 212 39.89 43.18 -35.04
N ASN A 213 40.88 44.05 -35.26
CA ASN A 213 41.07 44.72 -36.54
C ASN A 213 41.87 43.90 -37.57
N SER A 214 42.30 42.68 -37.21
CA SER A 214 43.00 41.76 -38.12
C SER A 214 42.23 40.46 -38.31
N SER A 215 42.29 39.90 -39.52
CA SER A 215 41.64 38.63 -39.87
C SER A 215 42.12 37.45 -39.00
N SER A 216 43.38 37.49 -38.57
CA SER A 216 43.94 36.50 -37.64
C SER A 216 43.30 36.60 -36.24
N ALA A 217 43.16 37.81 -35.71
CA ALA A 217 42.51 38.03 -34.41
C ALA A 217 41.02 37.64 -34.42
N LEU A 218 40.33 37.87 -35.53
CA LEU A 218 38.94 37.42 -35.73
C LEU A 218 38.83 35.90 -35.77
N THR A 219 39.78 35.22 -36.42
CA THR A 219 39.79 33.75 -36.51
C THR A 219 40.01 33.12 -35.14
N GLN A 220 40.89 33.70 -34.31
CA GLN A 220 41.12 33.25 -32.94
C GLN A 220 39.90 33.49 -32.03
N LEU A 221 39.26 34.66 -32.13
CA LEU A 221 38.02 34.95 -31.42
C LEU A 221 36.93 33.93 -31.78
N TRP A 222 36.81 33.61 -33.06
CA TRP A 222 35.82 32.67 -33.57
C TRP A 222 36.05 31.24 -33.04
N GLN A 223 37.30 30.77 -33.03
CA GLN A 223 37.66 29.49 -32.41
C GLN A 223 37.38 29.46 -30.91
N GLN A 224 37.64 30.56 -30.19
CA GLN A 224 37.35 30.67 -28.77
C GLN A 224 35.83 30.66 -28.50
N LEU A 225 35.04 31.31 -29.35
CA LEU A 225 33.58 31.32 -29.24
C LEU A 225 33.00 29.93 -29.50
N LEU A 226 33.50 29.22 -30.51
CA LEU A 226 33.15 27.80 -30.75
C LEU A 226 33.53 26.88 -29.59
N ALA A 227 34.69 27.09 -28.97
CA ALA A 227 35.11 26.31 -27.82
C ALA A 227 34.19 26.57 -26.61
N THR A 228 33.81 27.83 -26.38
CA THR A 228 32.87 28.19 -25.30
C THR A 228 31.46 27.64 -25.52
N ASP A 229 31.02 27.55 -26.78
CA ASP A 229 29.73 26.95 -27.14
C ASP A 229 29.76 25.42 -26.97
N ARG A 230 30.87 24.76 -27.33
CA ARG A 230 31.08 23.32 -27.04
C ARG A 230 31.11 23.00 -25.55
N MET A 231 31.51 23.95 -24.69
CA MET A 231 31.54 23.77 -23.24
C MET A 231 30.15 23.94 -22.58
N LYS A 232 29.17 24.55 -23.26
CA LYS A 232 27.79 24.64 -22.76
C LYS A 232 27.00 23.45 -23.28
N LYS A 233 26.41 22.67 -22.37
CA LYS A 233 25.81 21.35 -22.65
C LYS A 233 24.56 21.35 -23.56
N ASN A 234 24.12 22.51 -24.06
CA ASN A 234 23.06 22.66 -25.05
C ASN A 234 23.59 23.51 -26.22
N GLN A 235 23.87 22.84 -27.34
CA GLN A 235 24.39 23.41 -28.58
C GLN A 235 23.34 24.36 -29.21
N ARG A 236 23.63 25.66 -29.33
CA ARG A 236 22.63 26.70 -29.70
C ARG A 236 22.63 27.10 -31.17
N LEU A 237 23.45 26.51 -32.03
CA LEU A 237 23.54 26.89 -33.45
C LEU A 237 23.19 25.70 -34.34
N ARG A 238 22.08 25.79 -35.08
CA ARG A 238 21.75 24.87 -36.16
C ARG A 238 22.65 25.15 -37.38
N PRO A 239 23.08 24.12 -38.13
CA PRO A 239 23.77 24.29 -39.40
C PRO A 239 22.93 25.19 -40.31
N THR A 240 23.54 26.23 -40.86
CA THR A 240 22.84 27.24 -41.68
C THR A 240 22.53 26.75 -43.09
N GLY A 241 22.80 25.47 -43.40
CA GLY A 241 22.54 24.86 -44.69
C GLY A 241 23.45 25.37 -45.81
N HIS A 242 24.52 26.10 -45.48
CA HIS A 242 25.45 26.68 -46.44
C HIS A 242 26.63 25.73 -46.72
N PRO A 243 26.75 25.18 -47.94
CA PRO A 243 27.67 24.06 -48.25
C PRO A 243 29.16 24.43 -48.25
N GLY A 244 29.49 25.72 -48.16
CA GLY A 244 30.88 26.18 -48.05
C GLY A 244 31.47 26.14 -46.63
N PHE A 245 30.65 25.91 -45.60
CA PHE A 245 31.07 26.02 -44.20
C PHE A 245 30.97 24.70 -43.42
N ASP A 246 29.98 23.86 -43.73
CA ASP A 246 29.77 22.57 -43.06
C ASP A 246 30.35 21.42 -43.90
N GLY A 247 31.63 21.09 -43.67
CA GLY A 247 32.29 19.97 -44.32
C GLY A 247 31.64 18.61 -44.03
N PHE A 248 31.29 17.89 -45.10
CA PHE A 248 30.97 16.45 -45.26
C PHE A 248 30.38 15.61 -44.10
N ASN A 249 29.18 15.11 -44.40
CA ASN A 249 28.60 13.76 -44.22
C ASN A 249 28.56 13.07 -42.84
N SER A 250 27.34 12.94 -42.31
CA SER A 250 26.89 11.67 -41.74
C SER A 250 25.41 11.46 -42.01
N SER A 251 25.15 10.44 -42.84
CA SER A 251 23.87 9.82 -43.11
C SER A 251 23.27 9.18 -41.85
N THR A 252 22.03 9.50 -41.50
CA THR A 252 21.13 8.51 -40.85
C THR A 252 19.68 8.77 -41.22
N SER A 253 19.01 7.68 -41.57
CA SER A 253 17.65 7.53 -42.02
C SER A 253 16.62 7.83 -40.91
N ALA A 254 15.59 8.59 -41.27
CA ALA A 254 14.41 8.76 -40.45
C ALA A 254 13.53 7.49 -40.51
N ARG A 255 13.27 6.87 -39.35
CA ARG A 255 12.09 6.03 -39.12
C ARG A 255 11.15 6.80 -38.19
N PRO A 256 9.84 6.90 -38.46
CA PRO A 256 8.88 7.44 -37.50
C PRO A 256 8.63 6.38 -36.43
N ARG A 257 8.73 6.77 -35.16
CA ARG A 257 8.48 5.91 -34.00
C ARG A 257 7.12 6.29 -33.44
N ASP A 258 6.19 5.34 -33.44
CA ASP A 258 4.86 5.48 -32.86
C ASP A 258 4.93 5.87 -31.39
N SER A 259 4.07 6.81 -31.02
CA SER A 259 3.91 7.32 -29.67
C SER A 259 3.07 6.36 -28.86
N ASN A 260 3.63 5.80 -27.79
CA ASN A 260 2.85 5.37 -26.66
C ASN A 260 3.40 6.03 -25.39
N ALA A 261 2.52 6.71 -24.69
CA ALA A 261 2.81 7.55 -23.54
C ALA A 261 3.31 6.71 -22.36
N GLY A 262 4.44 7.15 -21.79
CA GLY A 262 5.01 6.61 -20.56
C GLY A 262 5.80 7.72 -19.88
N LEU A 263 5.25 8.17 -18.77
CA LEU A 263 5.76 9.18 -17.84
C LEU A 263 7.19 8.85 -17.38
N ASP A 264 8.16 9.71 -17.69
CA ASP A 264 9.46 9.76 -17.01
C ASP A 264 9.79 11.22 -16.66
N THR A 265 9.67 11.51 -15.37
CA THR A 265 10.27 12.65 -14.69
C THR A 265 11.75 12.38 -14.44
N ASN A 266 12.63 13.18 -15.05
CA ASN A 266 13.99 13.30 -14.54
C ASN A 266 14.56 14.72 -14.69
N LEU A 267 14.78 15.37 -13.54
CA LEU A 267 15.79 16.41 -13.37
C LEU A 267 16.98 15.82 -12.57
N PRO A 268 18.21 16.34 -12.77
CA PRO A 268 19.43 15.65 -12.37
C PRO A 268 19.91 16.08 -10.97
N SER A 269 20.38 15.14 -10.16
CA SER A 269 21.31 15.48 -9.06
C SER A 269 22.31 14.36 -8.75
N ARG A 270 23.58 14.74 -8.92
CA ARG A 270 24.80 14.35 -8.18
C ARG A 270 25.13 12.86 -7.99
N ARG A 271 26.14 12.49 -8.78
CA ARG A 271 27.15 11.45 -8.60
C ARG A 271 27.65 11.33 -7.15
N GLY A 272 27.50 10.13 -6.58
CA GLY A 272 28.30 9.57 -5.48
C GLY A 272 28.64 8.13 -5.86
N THR A 273 29.92 7.83 -5.96
CA THR A 273 30.51 6.55 -6.36
C THR A 273 30.15 5.44 -5.37
N ARG A 274 29.60 4.33 -5.87
CA ARG A 274 29.41 3.10 -5.08
C ARG A 274 30.08 1.94 -5.81
N ASP A 275 30.99 1.31 -5.08
CA ASP A 275 31.69 0.08 -5.42
C ASP A 275 30.75 -1.02 -5.90
N SER A 276 31.27 -1.77 -6.86
CA SER A 276 30.75 -3.01 -7.41
C SER A 276 30.50 -4.06 -6.31
N LEU A 277 29.24 -4.47 -6.15
CA LEU A 277 28.84 -5.72 -5.51
C LEU A 277 28.03 -6.55 -6.53
N PRO A 278 28.17 -7.89 -6.53
CA PRO A 278 27.63 -8.75 -7.58
C PRO A 278 26.10 -8.80 -7.52
N SER A 279 25.51 -8.97 -8.70
CA SER A 279 24.07 -9.17 -8.93
C SER A 279 23.52 -10.37 -8.14
N ALA A 280 23.02 -10.12 -6.93
CA ALA A 280 22.13 -11.03 -6.24
C ALA A 280 20.70 -10.73 -6.72
N THR A 281 20.16 -11.63 -7.53
CA THR A 281 18.72 -11.71 -7.78
C THR A 281 18.02 -11.94 -6.43
N PRO A 282 17.02 -11.13 -6.04
CA PRO A 282 16.20 -11.47 -4.89
C PRO A 282 15.37 -12.71 -5.26
N GLN A 283 15.81 -13.88 -4.79
CA GLN A 283 14.95 -15.04 -4.63
C GLN A 283 13.93 -14.67 -3.56
N ASN A 284 12.85 -14.01 -3.98
CA ASN A 284 11.68 -13.81 -3.14
C ASN A 284 10.94 -15.16 -3.06
N SER A 285 11.44 -16.08 -2.24
CA SER A 285 10.61 -17.18 -1.75
C SER A 285 9.64 -16.56 -0.75
N LEU A 286 8.45 -16.19 -1.21
CA LEU A 286 7.33 -15.86 -0.32
C LEU A 286 7.02 -17.14 0.48
N PRO A 287 7.17 -17.15 1.81
CA PRO A 287 6.94 -18.34 2.61
C PRO A 287 5.50 -18.33 3.12
N VAL A 288 4.53 -18.75 2.30
CA VAL A 288 3.23 -19.28 2.77
C VAL A 288 2.70 -20.22 1.69
N ASP A 289 2.87 -21.54 1.87
CA ASP A 289 2.02 -22.50 1.17
C ASP A 289 0.60 -22.31 1.74
N LEU A 290 -0.21 -21.53 1.03
CA LEU A 290 -1.63 -21.37 1.33
C LEU A 290 -2.29 -22.75 1.23
N SER A 291 -3.14 -23.08 2.21
CA SER A 291 -3.93 -24.32 2.11
C SER A 291 -4.83 -24.28 0.87
N ALA A 292 -5.18 -25.43 0.31
CA ALA A 292 -6.03 -25.49 -0.89
C ALA A 292 -7.37 -24.73 -0.73
N ALA A 293 -7.92 -24.71 0.50
CA ALA A 293 -9.12 -23.95 0.82
C ALA A 293 -8.89 -22.42 0.81
N GLU A 294 -7.74 -21.96 1.29
CA GLU A 294 -7.35 -20.55 1.27
C GLU A 294 -7.06 -20.07 -0.15
N MET A 295 -6.39 -20.89 -0.96
CA MET A 295 -6.13 -20.57 -2.37
C MET A 295 -7.44 -20.31 -3.14
N VAL A 296 -8.44 -21.18 -2.96
CA VAL A 296 -9.77 -21.01 -3.57
C VAL A 296 -10.45 -19.75 -3.05
N ARG A 297 -10.39 -19.50 -1.74
CA ARG A 297 -11.00 -18.32 -1.12
C ARG A 297 -10.38 -17.01 -1.60
N PHE A 298 -9.07 -16.97 -1.78
CA PHE A 298 -8.34 -15.78 -2.22
C PHE A 298 -8.15 -15.70 -3.74
N GLY A 299 -8.66 -16.67 -4.50
CA GLY A 299 -8.54 -16.71 -5.96
C GLY A 299 -7.09 -16.86 -6.44
N VAL A 300 -6.19 -17.37 -5.60
CA VAL A 300 -4.78 -17.58 -5.92
C VAL A 300 -4.65 -18.91 -6.66
N VAL A 301 -4.17 -18.86 -7.90
CA VAL A 301 -3.91 -20.06 -8.70
C VAL A 301 -2.41 -20.21 -8.86
N GLN A 302 -1.86 -21.32 -8.39
CA GLN A 302 -0.48 -21.70 -8.64
C GLN A 302 -0.41 -22.28 -10.07
N ASN A 303 -0.14 -21.42 -11.05
CA ASN A 303 0.00 -21.85 -12.44
C ASN A 303 1.21 -22.78 -12.56
N GLN A 304 1.01 -23.99 -13.11
CA GLN A 304 2.12 -24.88 -13.48
C GLN A 304 2.76 -24.53 -14.83
N ASP A 305 2.12 -23.66 -15.60
CA ASP A 305 2.62 -23.20 -16.89
C ASP A 305 3.71 -22.13 -16.72
N LYS A 306 4.82 -22.29 -17.46
CA LYS A 306 5.88 -21.28 -17.54
C LYS A 306 5.35 -20.02 -18.20
N LEU A 307 4.96 -19.04 -17.39
CA LEU A 307 4.59 -17.71 -17.88
C LEU A 307 5.80 -17.01 -18.52
N PRO A 308 5.60 -16.19 -19.57
CA PRO A 308 6.66 -15.38 -20.12
C PRO A 308 7.25 -14.46 -19.04
N SER A 309 8.56 -14.18 -19.14
CA SER A 309 9.25 -13.29 -18.18
C SER A 309 8.57 -11.92 -18.11
N GLY A 310 8.05 -11.55 -16.94
CA GLY A 310 7.36 -10.29 -16.69
C GLY A 310 6.06 -10.44 -15.92
N VAL A 311 5.43 -9.31 -15.62
CA VAL A 311 4.08 -9.26 -15.02
C VAL A 311 3.05 -9.42 -16.13
N THR A 312 2.13 -10.38 -16.00
CA THR A 312 1.01 -10.57 -16.93
C THR A 312 -0.30 -10.52 -16.17
N PHE A 313 -1.31 -9.88 -16.75
CA PHE A 313 -2.63 -9.76 -16.12
C PHE A 313 -3.55 -10.89 -16.55
N ALA A 314 -4.50 -11.26 -15.69
CA ALA A 314 -5.53 -12.25 -16.01
C ALA A 314 -6.38 -11.84 -17.23
N SER A 315 -6.61 -10.53 -17.41
CA SER A 315 -7.28 -9.96 -18.59
C SER A 315 -6.57 -10.27 -19.90
N ASP A 316 -5.24 -10.40 -19.90
CA ASP A 316 -4.47 -10.75 -21.10
C ASP A 316 -4.84 -12.13 -21.64
N ARG A 317 -5.24 -13.06 -20.77
CA ARG A 317 -5.68 -14.41 -21.19
C ARG A 317 -7.06 -14.39 -21.87
N LEU A 318 -7.82 -13.31 -21.72
CA LEU A 318 -9.12 -13.12 -22.38
C LEU A 318 -9.01 -12.31 -23.67
N THR A 319 -8.01 -11.42 -23.78
CA THR A 319 -7.82 -10.55 -24.95
C THR A 319 -6.95 -11.17 -26.02
N LYS A 320 -5.80 -11.77 -25.65
CA LYS A 320 -4.84 -12.34 -26.62
C LYS A 320 -5.45 -13.42 -27.52
N PRO A 321 -6.26 -14.38 -27.02
CA PRO A 321 -6.85 -15.42 -27.87
C PRO A 321 -7.84 -14.87 -28.91
N ARG A 322 -8.41 -13.67 -28.69
CA ARG A 322 -9.34 -13.05 -29.64
C ARG A 322 -8.65 -12.48 -30.87
N VAL A 323 -7.34 -12.21 -30.79
CA VAL A 323 -6.58 -11.56 -31.86
C VAL A 323 -5.75 -12.61 -32.60
N ALA A 324 -6.15 -12.92 -33.83
CA ALA A 324 -5.39 -13.77 -34.73
C ALA A 324 -4.36 -12.96 -35.54
N LYS A 325 -3.42 -13.66 -36.19
CA LYS A 325 -2.41 -13.03 -37.07
C LYS A 325 -3.02 -12.37 -38.32
N SER A 326 -4.23 -12.76 -38.70
CA SER A 326 -4.96 -12.20 -39.84
C SER A 326 -6.20 -11.48 -39.36
N THR A 327 -6.39 -10.23 -39.80
CA THR A 327 -7.57 -9.40 -39.48
C THR A 327 -8.88 -10.12 -39.84
N VAL A 328 -8.91 -10.81 -40.99
CA VAL A 328 -10.08 -11.57 -41.45
C VAL A 328 -10.41 -12.74 -40.50
N GLN A 329 -9.40 -13.38 -39.89
CA GLN A 329 -9.64 -14.43 -38.90
C GLN A 329 -10.14 -13.85 -37.58
N THR A 330 -9.60 -12.71 -37.15
CA THR A 330 -10.07 -11.97 -35.97
C THR A 330 -11.55 -11.60 -36.11
N ASP A 331 -11.98 -11.11 -37.27
CA ASP A 331 -13.40 -10.75 -37.51
C ASP A 331 -14.32 -11.99 -37.52
N LYS A 332 -13.85 -13.12 -38.08
CA LYS A 332 -14.58 -14.40 -38.02
C LYS A 332 -14.72 -14.89 -36.58
N ILE A 333 -13.65 -14.82 -35.77
CA ILE A 333 -13.68 -15.18 -34.36
C ILE A 333 -14.66 -14.28 -33.60
N ALA A 334 -14.61 -12.96 -33.83
CA ALA A 334 -15.53 -12.00 -33.21
C ALA A 334 -16.99 -12.31 -33.54
N THR A 335 -17.30 -12.62 -34.81
CA THR A 335 -18.65 -12.98 -35.26
C THR A 335 -19.15 -14.27 -34.60
N ILE A 336 -18.29 -15.30 -34.50
CA ILE A 336 -18.63 -16.57 -33.85
C ILE A 336 -18.87 -16.36 -32.35
N LEU A 337 -18.02 -15.58 -31.68
CA LEU A 337 -18.16 -15.27 -30.25
C LEU A 337 -19.43 -14.45 -29.97
N GLN A 338 -19.77 -13.52 -30.85
CA GLN A 338 -21.01 -12.75 -30.77
C GLN A 338 -22.24 -13.66 -30.92
N HIS A 339 -22.23 -14.61 -31.87
CA HIS A 339 -23.30 -15.59 -32.03
C HIS A 339 -23.39 -16.55 -30.83
N ALA A 340 -22.26 -16.89 -30.22
CA ALA A 340 -22.22 -17.70 -28.98
C ALA A 340 -22.66 -16.91 -27.73
N GLY A 341 -22.97 -15.62 -27.85
CA GLY A 341 -23.40 -14.77 -26.74
C GLY A 341 -22.29 -14.39 -25.76
N VAL A 342 -21.02 -14.51 -26.17
CA VAL A 342 -19.88 -14.13 -25.34
C VAL A 342 -19.63 -12.62 -25.46
N PRO A 343 -19.71 -11.84 -24.36
CA PRO A 343 -19.45 -10.39 -24.40
C PRO A 343 -18.07 -10.05 -24.93
N GLU A 344 -17.93 -8.90 -25.59
CA GLU A 344 -16.64 -8.39 -26.09
C GLU A 344 -15.67 -8.11 -24.94
N LEU A 345 -16.20 -7.57 -23.83
CA LEU A 345 -15.47 -7.30 -22.60
C LEU A 345 -16.03 -8.15 -21.46
N ILE A 346 -15.16 -8.93 -20.81
CA ILE A 346 -15.50 -9.69 -19.60
C ILE A 346 -14.94 -8.90 -18.39
N PRO A 347 -15.79 -8.27 -17.56
CA PRO A 347 -15.35 -7.34 -16.53
C PRO A 347 -14.69 -8.03 -15.32
N LEU A 348 -14.98 -9.32 -15.10
CA LEU A 348 -14.47 -10.10 -13.97
C LEU A 348 -13.70 -11.34 -14.47
N PRO A 349 -12.38 -11.22 -14.67
CA PRO A 349 -11.53 -12.34 -15.08
C PRO A 349 -11.22 -13.25 -13.89
N THR A 350 -12.22 -14.01 -13.43
CA THR A 350 -12.02 -15.04 -12.40
C THR A 350 -11.39 -16.29 -13.03
N PRO A 351 -10.66 -17.11 -12.25
CA PRO A 351 -10.01 -18.32 -12.77
C PRO A 351 -10.94 -19.27 -13.52
N ALA A 352 -12.14 -19.53 -12.97
CA ALA A 352 -13.14 -20.40 -13.59
C ALA A 352 -13.67 -19.84 -14.93
N VAL A 353 -13.80 -18.51 -15.04
CA VAL A 353 -14.24 -17.86 -16.28
C VAL A 353 -13.16 -17.96 -17.35
N ILE A 354 -11.89 -17.83 -16.98
CA ILE A 354 -10.76 -17.97 -17.91
C ILE A 354 -10.69 -19.39 -18.47
N GLU A 355 -10.82 -20.41 -17.65
CA GLU A 355 -10.81 -21.82 -18.08
C GLU A 355 -11.95 -22.13 -19.07
N GLN A 356 -13.17 -21.68 -18.75
CA GLN A 356 -14.31 -21.82 -19.66
C GLN A 356 -14.10 -21.07 -20.97
N PHE A 357 -13.53 -19.87 -20.92
CA PHE A 357 -13.21 -19.09 -22.11
C PHE A 357 -12.14 -19.79 -22.97
N GLU A 358 -11.09 -20.36 -22.39
CA GLU A 358 -10.08 -21.14 -23.12
C GLU A 358 -10.72 -22.38 -23.79
N SER A 359 -11.64 -23.08 -23.12
CA SER A 359 -12.41 -24.20 -23.70
C SER A 359 -13.26 -23.76 -24.90
N ILE A 360 -13.95 -22.61 -24.80
CA ILE A 360 -14.73 -22.04 -25.91
C ILE A 360 -13.80 -21.68 -27.07
N MET A 361 -12.69 -21.00 -26.80
CA MET A 361 -11.73 -20.61 -27.83
C MET A 361 -11.14 -21.82 -28.56
N ALA A 362 -10.82 -22.92 -27.85
CA ALA A 362 -10.38 -24.16 -28.50
C ALA A 362 -11.43 -24.69 -29.48
N LYS A 363 -12.71 -24.71 -29.09
CA LYS A 363 -13.82 -25.13 -29.97
C LYS A 363 -13.97 -24.20 -31.17
N VAL A 364 -13.86 -22.88 -30.98
CA VAL A 364 -13.92 -21.90 -32.08
C VAL A 364 -12.81 -22.14 -33.11
N HIS A 365 -11.58 -22.42 -32.67
CA HIS A 365 -10.49 -22.76 -33.57
C HIS A 365 -10.77 -24.05 -34.36
N THR A 366 -11.25 -25.11 -33.69
CA THR A 366 -11.60 -26.36 -34.38
C THR A 366 -12.70 -26.17 -35.44
N LEU A 367 -13.70 -25.32 -35.17
CA LEU A 367 -14.76 -25.02 -36.13
C LEU A 367 -14.23 -24.24 -37.35
N LEU A 368 -13.29 -23.31 -37.14
CA LEU A 368 -12.65 -22.59 -38.23
C LEU A 368 -11.83 -23.52 -39.12
N ASP A 369 -11.12 -24.49 -38.54
CA ASP A 369 -10.36 -25.48 -39.29
C ASP A 369 -11.26 -26.42 -40.10
N ILE A 370 -12.36 -26.91 -39.50
CA ILE A 370 -13.36 -27.73 -40.20
C ILE A 370 -13.99 -26.95 -41.36
N ARG A 371 -14.36 -25.68 -41.13
CA ARG A 371 -14.92 -24.84 -42.20
C ARG A 371 -13.93 -24.65 -43.35
N LYS A 372 -12.66 -24.41 -43.04
CA LYS A 372 -11.60 -24.28 -44.05
C LYS A 372 -11.44 -25.56 -44.88
N LEU A 373 -11.54 -26.72 -44.24
CA LEU A 373 -11.50 -28.02 -44.92
C LEU A 373 -12.72 -28.22 -45.82
N ALA A 374 -13.92 -27.91 -45.33
CA ALA A 374 -15.15 -27.98 -46.11
C ALA A 374 -15.12 -27.05 -47.34
N GLU A 375 -14.66 -25.81 -47.19
CA GLU A 375 -14.48 -24.86 -48.30
C GLU A 375 -13.48 -25.38 -49.35
N LYS A 376 -12.46 -26.14 -48.93
CA LYS A 376 -11.50 -26.78 -49.82
C LYS A 376 -12.12 -27.95 -50.59
N GLU A 377 -12.85 -28.83 -49.91
CA GLU A 377 -13.54 -29.96 -50.54
C GLU A 377 -14.61 -29.49 -51.54
N GLU A 378 -15.37 -28.44 -51.21
CA GLU A 378 -16.35 -27.84 -52.13
C GLU A 378 -15.68 -27.27 -53.38
N GLN A 379 -14.52 -26.62 -53.23
CA GLN A 379 -13.72 -26.13 -54.36
C GLN A 379 -13.23 -27.28 -55.24
N GLU A 380 -12.73 -28.37 -54.65
CA GLU A 380 -12.29 -29.55 -55.39
C GLU A 380 -13.44 -30.19 -56.17
N LEU A 381 -14.62 -30.34 -55.54
CA LEU A 381 -15.82 -30.85 -56.20
C LEU A 381 -16.27 -29.97 -57.37
N LYS A 382 -16.23 -28.65 -57.20
CA LYS A 382 -16.62 -27.69 -58.25
C LYS A 382 -15.65 -27.63 -59.43
N VAL A 383 -14.40 -28.01 -59.23
CA VAL A 383 -13.40 -28.12 -60.30
C VAL A 383 -13.52 -29.46 -61.04
N LEU A 384 -14.04 -30.50 -60.37
CA LEU A 384 -14.25 -31.84 -60.95
C LEU A 384 -15.60 -31.99 -61.68
N SER A 385 -16.59 -31.15 -61.36
CA SER A 385 -17.88 -31.04 -62.08
C SER A 385 -17.78 -30.09 -63.27
#